data_AF-A0A7C1UUB3-F1
#
_entry.id   AF-A0A7C1UUB3-F1
#
_cell.length_a   1.000
_cell.length_b   1.000
_cell.length_c   1.000
_cell.angle_alpha   90.00
_cell.angle_beta   90.00
_cell.angle_gamma   90.00
#
_symmetry.space_group_name_H-M   'P 1'
#
loop_
_entity.id
_entity.type
_entity.pdbx_description
1 polymer ?
#
loop_
_entity_poly.entity_id
_entity_poly.type
_entity_poly.pdbx_seq_one_letter_code
_entity_poly.pdbx_strand_id
1 'polypeptide(L)'
;DRPRGVHLCGNPDWDFLLSLDLEILSMDVYTNGDIFISYVNSIKDFLDRGGILVWGIVPTNIEPFEKENIDSLEKKLVNLWETLVKKGIDLEFLISRSLLSPATCCLVNPDKEKTVEKAFVLTNHLSAKLREKYKLD
;
A
#
# COMPACT_ATOMS: atom_id res chain seq x y z
N ASP A 1 -4.34 -25.03 4.29
CA ASP A 1 -4.74 -23.69 3.88
C ASP A 1 -3.59 -22.89 3.31
N ARG A 2 -3.87 -22.09 2.29
CA ARG A 2 -2.98 -21.03 1.78
C ARG A 2 -3.78 -19.73 1.80
N PRO A 3 -3.16 -18.58 2.11
CA PRO A 3 -3.88 -17.32 2.17
C PRO A 3 -4.47 -16.97 0.80
N ARG A 4 -5.71 -16.51 0.81
CA ARG A 4 -6.39 -16.01 -0.39
C ARG A 4 -6.02 -14.55 -0.58
N GLY A 5 -5.25 -14.28 -1.63
CA GLY A 5 -4.72 -12.97 -1.95
C GLY A 5 -5.13 -12.47 -3.33
N VAL A 6 -5.37 -11.18 -3.45
CA VAL A 6 -5.64 -10.48 -4.72
C VAL A 6 -4.67 -9.31 -4.86
N HIS A 7 -4.13 -9.13 -6.06
CA HIS A 7 -3.35 -7.95 -6.43
C HIS A 7 -3.98 -7.21 -7.60
N LEU A 8 -4.11 -5.89 -7.50
CA LEU A 8 -4.72 -5.04 -8.54
C LEU A 8 -4.01 -3.68 -8.65
N CYS A 9 -3.58 -3.31 -9.86
CA CYS A 9 -3.10 -1.95 -10.15
C CYS A 9 -4.21 -0.99 -10.61
N GLY A 10 -5.40 -1.51 -10.89
CA GLY A 10 -6.55 -0.72 -11.36
C GLY A 10 -7.39 -0.13 -10.23
N ASN A 11 -8.47 0.55 -10.62
CA ASN A 11 -9.48 1.09 -9.70
C ASN A 11 -10.83 0.35 -9.88
N PRO A 12 -11.01 -0.81 -9.23
CA PRO A 12 -12.26 -1.56 -9.20
C PRO A 12 -13.30 -0.92 -8.26
N ASP A 13 -14.47 -1.55 -8.18
CA ASP A 13 -15.37 -1.37 -7.04
C ASP A 13 -14.74 -1.99 -5.78
N TRP A 14 -14.24 -1.14 -4.89
CA TRP A 14 -13.55 -1.57 -3.67
C TRP A 14 -14.51 -2.16 -2.63
N ASP A 15 -15.75 -1.70 -2.55
CA ASP A 15 -16.75 -2.27 -1.63
C ASP A 15 -17.02 -3.72 -2.00
N PHE A 16 -17.20 -4.00 -3.29
CA PHE A 16 -17.37 -5.36 -3.77
C PHE A 16 -16.17 -6.24 -3.38
N LEU A 17 -14.94 -5.83 -3.71
CA LEU A 17 -13.76 -6.65 -3.44
C LEU A 17 -13.51 -6.87 -1.95
N LEU A 18 -13.64 -5.82 -1.14
CA LEU A 18 -13.43 -5.89 0.30
C LEU A 18 -14.53 -6.69 1.01
N SER A 19 -15.67 -6.95 0.36
CA SER A 19 -16.73 -7.83 0.91
C SER A 19 -16.46 -9.32 0.69
N LEU A 20 -15.53 -9.68 -0.20
CA LEU A 20 -15.21 -11.07 -0.51
C LEU A 20 -14.48 -11.76 0.65
N ASP A 21 -14.47 -13.09 0.60
CA ASP A 21 -13.72 -13.96 1.52
C ASP A 21 -12.22 -13.98 1.15
N LEU A 22 -11.60 -12.81 1.28
CA LEU A 22 -10.22 -12.50 0.98
C LEU A 22 -9.43 -12.25 2.26
N GLU A 23 -8.18 -12.72 2.31
CA GLU A 23 -7.30 -12.51 3.46
C GLU A 23 -6.26 -11.41 3.22
N ILE A 24 -5.83 -11.22 1.96
CA ILE A 24 -4.79 -10.24 1.61
C ILE A 24 -5.19 -9.47 0.36
N LEU A 25 -5.20 -8.14 0.44
CA LEU A 25 -5.38 -7.25 -0.71
C LEU A 25 -4.11 -6.44 -0.95
N SER A 26 -3.51 -6.58 -2.12
CA SER A 26 -2.38 -5.77 -2.58
C SER A 26 -2.80 -4.84 -3.69
N MET A 27 -2.41 -3.57 -3.60
CA MET A 27 -2.95 -2.56 -4.51
C MET A 27 -2.03 -1.37 -4.74
N ASP A 28 -2.16 -0.76 -5.91
CA ASP A 28 -1.49 0.50 -6.24
C ASP A 28 -2.16 1.69 -5.52
N VAL A 29 -1.68 2.00 -4.32
CA VAL A 29 -2.10 3.18 -3.57
C VAL A 29 -1.32 4.44 -3.99
N TYR A 30 -0.23 4.30 -4.73
CA TYR A 30 0.46 5.44 -5.32
C TYR A 30 -0.46 6.17 -6.31
N THR A 31 -1.20 5.42 -7.12
CA THR A 31 -2.14 5.99 -8.10
C THR A 31 -3.56 6.12 -7.54
N ASN A 32 -4.04 5.11 -6.79
CA ASN A 32 -5.46 5.01 -6.41
C ASN A 32 -5.75 5.30 -4.94
N GLY A 33 -4.75 5.71 -4.15
CA GLY A 33 -4.86 5.86 -2.69
C GLY A 33 -6.00 6.77 -2.25
N ASP A 34 -6.16 7.94 -2.87
CA ASP A 34 -7.19 8.92 -2.51
C ASP A 34 -8.61 8.39 -2.75
N ILE A 35 -8.78 7.58 -3.80
CA ILE A 35 -10.06 6.92 -4.09
C ILE A 35 -10.30 5.80 -3.09
N PHE A 36 -9.29 4.97 -2.82
CA PHE A 36 -9.40 3.84 -1.90
C PHE A 36 -9.80 4.27 -0.48
N ILE A 37 -9.16 5.31 0.08
CA ILE A 37 -9.48 5.81 1.43
C ILE A 37 -10.86 6.49 1.55
N SER A 38 -11.62 6.59 0.45
CA SER A 38 -13.03 6.97 0.50
C SER A 38 -13.93 5.84 1.00
N TYR A 39 -13.51 4.57 0.84
CA TYR A 39 -14.25 3.34 1.20
C TYR A 39 -14.00 2.89 2.65
N VAL A 40 -14.09 3.83 3.60
CA VAL A 40 -13.64 3.59 4.99
C VAL A 40 -14.37 2.47 5.69
N ASN A 41 -15.69 2.35 5.50
CA ASN A 41 -16.47 1.30 6.14
C ASN A 41 -16.01 -0.08 5.68
N SER A 42 -15.87 -0.29 4.37
CA SER A 42 -15.42 -1.56 3.82
C SER A 42 -13.96 -1.88 4.18
N ILE A 43 -13.10 -0.86 4.26
CA ILE A 43 -11.73 -1.03 4.76
C ILE A 43 -11.77 -1.52 6.20
N LYS A 44 -12.54 -0.86 7.06
CA LYS A 44 -12.66 -1.23 8.48
C LYS A 44 -13.20 -2.65 8.62
N ASP A 45 -14.28 -2.99 7.92
CA ASP A 45 -14.88 -4.33 7.96
C ASP A 45 -13.91 -5.41 7.47
N PHE A 46 -13.10 -5.11 6.46
CA PHE A 46 -12.06 -6.02 5.97
C PHE A 46 -10.98 -6.28 7.01
N LEU A 47 -10.49 -5.22 7.67
CA LEU A 47 -9.48 -5.32 8.73
C LEU A 47 -10.03 -6.05 9.97
N ASP A 48 -11.28 -5.78 10.35
CA ASP A 48 -11.95 -6.41 11.50
C ASP A 48 -12.13 -7.92 11.30
N ARG A 49 -12.26 -8.39 10.06
CA ARG A 49 -12.26 -9.82 9.71
C ARG A 49 -10.87 -10.45 9.64
N GLY A 50 -9.82 -9.70 9.97
CA GLY A 50 -8.43 -10.15 9.98
C GLY A 50 -7.69 -9.95 8.65
N GLY A 51 -8.29 -9.22 7.70
CA GLY A 51 -7.68 -8.90 6.41
C GLY A 51 -6.39 -8.09 6.54
N ILE A 52 -5.49 -8.28 5.58
CA ILE A 52 -4.21 -7.55 5.47
C ILE A 52 -4.22 -6.69 4.21
N LEU A 53 -3.84 -5.43 4.36
CA LEU A 53 -3.67 -4.48 3.25
C LEU A 53 -2.18 -4.35 2.90
N VAL A 54 -1.84 -4.55 1.63
CA VAL A 54 -0.50 -4.30 1.09
C VAL A 54 -0.52 -2.97 0.33
N TRP A 55 0.11 -1.96 0.91
CA TRP A 55 0.18 -0.60 0.38
C TRP A 55 1.28 -0.52 -0.68
N GLY A 56 0.91 -0.76 -1.94
CA GLY A 56 1.79 -0.57 -3.08
C GLY A 56 2.03 0.92 -3.32
N ILE A 57 3.19 1.42 -2.87
CA ILE A 57 3.45 2.87 -2.81
C ILE A 57 4.66 3.32 -3.63
N VAL A 58 5.66 2.46 -3.85
CA VAL A 58 6.88 2.82 -4.58
C VAL A 58 6.70 2.52 -6.07
N PRO A 59 6.65 3.51 -6.97
CA PRO A 59 6.48 3.26 -8.40
C PRO A 59 7.69 2.50 -8.97
N THR A 60 7.45 1.58 -9.90
CA THR A 60 8.52 0.84 -10.61
C THR A 60 8.79 1.39 -12.01
N ASN A 61 7.97 2.31 -12.51
CA ASN A 61 8.20 2.99 -13.80
C ASN A 61 9.22 4.12 -13.65
N ILE A 62 10.05 4.35 -14.66
CA ILE A 62 11.16 5.33 -14.64
C ILE A 62 10.68 6.74 -14.24
N GLU A 63 9.77 7.33 -15.02
CA GLU A 63 9.41 8.74 -14.83
C GLU A 63 8.75 9.03 -13.47
N PRO A 64 7.77 8.24 -12.97
CA PRO A 64 7.24 8.45 -11.63
C PRO A 64 8.29 8.20 -10.54
N PHE A 65 9.16 7.20 -10.69
CA PHE A 65 10.20 6.91 -9.70
C PHE A 65 11.20 8.05 -9.55
N GLU A 66 11.62 8.68 -10.65
CA GLU A 66 12.56 9.82 -10.61
C GLU A 66 12.01 11.06 -9.91
N LYS A 67 10.68 11.18 -9.79
CA LYS A 67 10.01 12.30 -9.11
C LYS A 67 9.87 12.08 -7.60
N GLU A 68 10.16 10.88 -7.12
CA GLU A 68 9.93 10.48 -5.74
C GLU A 68 11.24 10.28 -4.96
N ASN A 69 11.15 10.48 -3.66
CA ASN A 69 12.18 10.10 -2.71
C ASN A 69 11.54 9.51 -1.44
N ILE A 70 12.36 9.09 -0.49
CA ILE A 70 11.85 8.44 0.72
C ILE A 70 10.87 9.33 1.51
N ASP A 71 11.11 10.63 1.58
CA ASP A 71 10.29 11.57 2.36
C ASP A 71 8.96 11.85 1.66
N SER A 72 8.95 11.98 0.34
CA SER A 72 7.72 12.17 -0.43
C SER A 72 6.81 10.94 -0.36
N LEU A 73 7.38 9.74 -0.48
CA LEU A 73 6.65 8.48 -0.38
C LEU A 73 6.11 8.23 1.04
N GLU A 74 6.92 8.48 2.07
CA GLU A 74 6.48 8.40 3.46
C GLU A 74 5.32 9.36 3.71
N LYS A 75 5.48 10.63 3.33
CA LYS A 75 4.43 11.64 3.50
C LYS A 75 3.15 11.23 2.80
N LYS A 76 3.24 10.71 1.57
CA LYS A 76 2.09 10.25 0.80
C LYS A 76 1.35 9.13 1.53
N LEU A 77 2.06 8.08 1.95
CA LEU A 77 1.45 6.95 2.67
C LEU A 77 0.83 7.37 4.01
N VAL A 78 1.56 8.15 4.80
CA VAL A 78 1.10 8.61 6.12
C VAL A 78 -0.16 9.48 5.98
N ASN A 79 -0.26 10.33 4.96
CA ASN A 79 -1.48 11.10 4.71
C ASN A 79 -2.70 10.22 4.43
N LEU A 80 -2.53 9.10 3.71
CA LEU A 80 -3.61 8.13 3.48
C LEU A 80 -4.05 7.52 4.82
N TRP A 81 -3.11 7.08 5.65
CA TRP A 81 -3.38 6.52 6.97
C TRP A 81 -4.05 7.53 7.90
N GLU A 82 -3.55 8.77 7.97
CA GLU A 82 -4.15 9.83 8.78
C GLU A 82 -5.60 10.12 8.37
N THR A 83 -5.93 10.01 7.09
CA THR A 83 -7.30 10.19 6.61
C THR A 83 -8.20 9.07 7.11
N LEU A 84 -7.73 7.82 7.12
CA LEU A 84 -8.45 6.69 7.70
C LEU A 84 -8.61 6.83 9.22
N VAL A 85 -7.55 7.30 9.90
CA VAL A 85 -7.57 7.55 11.35
C VAL A 85 -8.58 8.62 11.73
N LYS A 86 -8.61 9.74 11.00
CA LYS A 86 -9.62 10.80 11.19
C LYS A 86 -11.06 10.31 11.01
N LYS A 87 -11.24 9.20 10.27
CA LYS A 87 -12.54 8.56 10.03
C LYS A 87 -12.79 7.36 10.94
N GLY A 88 -11.97 7.15 11.98
CA GLY A 88 -12.25 6.23 13.08
C GLY A 88 -11.61 4.84 12.98
N ILE A 89 -10.62 4.65 12.11
CA ILE A 89 -9.77 3.45 12.12
C ILE A 89 -8.59 3.70 13.06
N ASP A 90 -8.37 2.83 14.05
CA ASP A 90 -7.20 2.96 14.92
C ASP A 90 -5.89 2.79 14.15
N LEU A 91 -4.89 3.64 14.46
CA LEU A 91 -3.63 3.66 13.72
C LEU A 91 -2.79 2.41 13.98
N GLU A 92 -2.68 1.97 15.24
CA GLU A 92 -1.91 0.78 15.60
C GLU A 92 -2.53 -0.46 14.96
N PHE A 93 -3.87 -0.55 14.99
CA PHE A 93 -4.61 -1.61 14.32
C PHE A 93 -4.37 -1.62 12.81
N LEU A 94 -4.49 -0.47 12.15
CA LEU A 94 -4.21 -0.32 10.72
C LEU A 94 -2.79 -0.78 10.37
N ILE A 95 -1.79 -0.32 11.12
CA ILE A 95 -0.39 -0.67 10.90
C ILE A 95 -0.14 -2.16 11.14
N SER A 96 -0.74 -2.75 12.19
CA SER A 96 -0.60 -4.19 12.51
C SER A 96 -1.12 -5.11 11.40
N ARG A 97 -1.99 -4.57 10.53
CA ARG A 97 -2.60 -5.26 9.38
C ARG A 97 -2.07 -4.74 8.03
N SER A 98 -0.91 -4.09 8.04
CA SER A 98 -0.32 -3.48 6.85
C SER A 98 0.97 -4.16 6.42
N LEU A 99 1.14 -4.30 5.10
CA LEU A 99 2.38 -4.66 4.44
C LEU A 99 2.71 -3.59 3.39
N LEU A 100 3.96 -3.53 2.94
CA LEU A 100 4.40 -2.63 1.86
C LEU A 100 4.83 -3.43 0.64
N SER A 101 4.57 -2.88 -0.55
CA SER A 101 5.10 -3.38 -1.80
C SER A 101 5.47 -2.21 -2.72
N PRO A 102 6.21 -2.48 -3.83
CA PRO A 102 6.14 -1.61 -4.98
C PRO A 102 4.68 -1.44 -5.45
N ALA A 103 4.39 -0.31 -6.09
CA ALA A 103 3.05 0.09 -6.50
C ALA A 103 2.55 -0.68 -7.73
N THR A 104 3.43 -0.87 -8.70
CA THR A 104 3.07 -1.29 -10.06
C THR A 104 3.49 -2.73 -10.34
N CYS A 105 2.62 -3.48 -11.04
CA CYS A 105 2.88 -4.86 -11.46
C CYS A 105 3.81 -4.98 -12.67
N CYS A 106 3.95 -3.90 -13.45
CA CYS A 106 4.88 -3.86 -14.56
C CYS A 106 6.32 -3.73 -14.04
N LEU A 107 7.12 -4.76 -14.27
CA LEU A 107 8.54 -4.81 -13.87
C LEU A 107 9.47 -4.74 -15.09
N VAL A 108 8.96 -4.27 -16.22
CA VAL A 108 9.70 -4.15 -17.47
C VAL A 108 9.79 -2.68 -17.84
N ASN A 109 11.02 -2.17 -17.92
CA ASN A 109 11.31 -0.79 -18.30
C ASN A 109 12.35 -0.74 -19.44
N PRO A 110 12.48 0.40 -20.14
CA PRO A 110 13.56 0.63 -21.12
C PRO A 110 14.97 0.47 -20.53
N ASP A 111 15.15 0.73 -19.24
CA ASP A 111 16.41 0.54 -18.51
C ASP A 111 16.56 -0.88 -17.92
N LYS A 112 15.69 -1.79 -18.37
CA LYS A 112 15.56 -3.18 -17.91
C LYS A 112 15.20 -3.25 -16.43
N GLU A 113 16.07 -3.83 -15.60
CA GLU A 113 15.84 -4.07 -14.17
C GLU A 113 16.22 -2.88 -13.28
N LYS A 114 16.99 -1.91 -13.78
CA LYS A 114 17.66 -0.91 -12.92
C LYS A 114 16.72 -0.10 -12.05
N THR A 115 15.66 0.48 -12.64
CA THR A 115 14.65 1.22 -11.86
C THR A 115 13.88 0.29 -10.94
N VAL A 116 13.58 -0.93 -11.37
CA VAL A 116 12.88 -1.92 -10.55
C VAL A 116 13.69 -2.27 -9.31
N GLU A 117 14.97 -2.61 -9.45
CA GLU A 117 15.84 -2.92 -8.30
C GLU A 117 15.91 -1.75 -7.31
N LYS A 118 16.05 -0.51 -7.81
CA LYS A 118 16.03 0.69 -6.97
C LYS A 118 14.69 0.86 -6.25
N ALA A 119 13.55 0.59 -6.91
CA ALA A 119 12.23 0.67 -6.29
C ALA A 119 12.06 -0.35 -5.17
N PHE A 120 12.55 -1.57 -5.34
CA PHE A 120 12.55 -2.59 -4.27
C PHE A 120 13.45 -2.17 -3.09
N VAL A 121 14.65 -1.66 -3.36
CA VAL A 121 15.53 -1.13 -2.30
C VAL A 121 14.85 0.02 -1.56
N LEU A 122 14.22 0.95 -2.27
CA LEU A 122 13.53 2.08 -1.66
C LEU A 122 12.31 1.64 -0.85
N THR A 123 11.61 0.59 -1.26
CA THR A 123 10.51 -0.01 -0.49
C THR A 123 11.01 -0.56 0.85
N ASN A 124 12.16 -1.23 0.86
CA ASN A 124 12.80 -1.71 2.09
C ASN A 124 13.23 -0.56 3.01
N HIS A 125 13.85 0.49 2.44
CA HIS A 125 14.23 1.66 3.22
C HIS A 125 13.01 2.39 3.82
N LEU A 126 11.93 2.51 3.04
CA LEU A 126 10.68 3.09 3.51
C LEU A 126 10.09 2.24 4.66
N SER A 127 10.10 0.91 4.53
CA SER A 127 9.66 0.02 5.61
C SER A 127 10.50 0.21 6.87
N ALA A 128 11.82 0.28 6.76
CA ALA A 128 12.70 0.48 7.91
C ALA A 128 12.43 1.83 8.61
N LYS A 129 12.29 2.91 7.83
CA LYS A 129 11.96 4.24 8.34
C LYS A 129 10.62 4.27 9.08
N LEU A 130 9.59 3.62 8.53
CA LEU A 130 8.27 3.54 9.16
C LEU A 130 8.30 2.70 10.44
N ARG A 131 9.04 1.58 10.44
CA ARG A 131 9.24 0.76 11.64
C ARG A 131 9.91 1.54 12.76
N GLU A 132 10.94 2.32 12.46
CA GLU A 132 11.57 3.22 13.44
C GLU A 132 10.58 4.28 13.96
N LYS A 133 9.89 4.97 13.05
CA LYS A 133 8.92 6.04 13.38
C LYS A 133 7.79 5.55 14.30
N TYR A 134 7.24 4.37 14.02
CA TYR A 134 6.12 3.79 14.74
C TYR A 134 6.54 2.76 15.80
N LYS A 135 7.85 2.61 16.05
CA LYS A 135 8.42 1.67 17.04
C LYS A 135 7.91 0.23 16.87
N LEU A 136 7.95 -0.25 15.63
CA LEU A 136 7.56 -1.60 15.25
C LEU A 136 8.79 -2.51 15.29
N ASP A 137 8.67 -3.67 15.93
CA ASP A 137 9.71 -4.71 15.99
C ASP A 137 9.99 -5.38 14.63
#